data_AF-A0A965A0U1-F1
#
_entry.id   AF-A0A965A0U1-F1
#
_cell.length_a   1.000
_cell.length_b   1.000
_cell.length_c   1.000
_cell.angle_alpha   90.00
_cell.angle_beta   90.00
_cell.angle_gamma   90.00
#
_symmetry.space_group_name_H-M   'P 1'
#
loop_
_entity.id
_entity.type
_entity.pdbx_description
1 polymer ?
#
loop_
_entity_poly.entity_id
_entity_poly.type
_entity_poly.pdbx_seq_one_letter_code
_entity_poly.pdbx_strand_id
1 'polypeptide(L)'
;YQSESATFRNAYLMGAQELRNGPPPRSPARVRARSLIKAMTIEQVFDTLAVRAMSENLGGVAIAINWTFTDMVNTPDEKWILGVSNRTIFATQGRHNKSASATISVSRDLFLEVIAQTTTFVDEIQKGTVTIDGDATVMLQIFGNLDNFSTGFAIVEP
;
A
#
# COMPACT_ATOMS: atom_id res chain seq x y z
N TYR A 1 -31.33 19.81 -14.21
CA TYR A 1 -30.92 21.20 -14.49
C TYR A 1 -31.17 22.18 -13.35
N GLN A 2 -32.13 21.94 -12.45
CA GLN A 2 -32.55 22.88 -11.39
C GLN A 2 -31.63 22.94 -10.15
N SER A 3 -30.48 22.26 -10.18
CA SER A 3 -29.55 22.31 -9.05
C SER A 3 -28.84 23.66 -9.00
N GLU A 4 -29.02 24.38 -7.89
CA GLU A 4 -28.29 25.60 -7.55
C GLU A 4 -26.83 25.31 -7.20
N SER A 5 -26.59 24.18 -6.52
CA SER A 5 -25.23 23.71 -6.24
C SER A 5 -24.54 23.20 -7.51
N ALA A 6 -23.35 23.75 -7.79
CA ALA A 6 -22.53 23.34 -8.92
C ALA A 6 -22.09 21.88 -8.81
N THR A 7 -21.76 21.39 -7.61
CA THR A 7 -21.33 19.99 -7.40
C THR A 7 -22.47 19.02 -7.71
N PHE A 8 -23.69 19.34 -7.29
CA PHE A 8 -24.87 18.52 -7.55
C PHE A 8 -25.26 18.56 -9.03
N ARG A 9 -25.21 19.75 -9.66
CA ARG A 9 -25.41 19.88 -11.11
C ARG A 9 -24.45 18.98 -11.87
N ASN A 10 -23.16 19.01 -11.51
CA ASN A 10 -22.14 18.21 -12.16
C ASN A 10 -22.38 16.70 -11.94
N ALA A 11 -22.72 16.28 -10.72
CA ALA A 11 -23.05 14.89 -10.44
C ALA A 11 -24.24 14.38 -11.28
N TYR A 12 -25.34 15.15 -11.37
CA TYR A 12 -26.50 14.78 -12.21
C TYR A 12 -26.14 14.68 -13.69
N LEU A 13 -25.36 15.63 -14.21
CA LEU A 13 -24.99 15.64 -15.62
C LEU A 13 -23.97 14.54 -15.95
N MET A 14 -23.03 14.25 -15.05
CA MET A 14 -22.09 13.13 -15.19
C MET A 14 -22.82 11.79 -15.15
N GLY A 15 -23.72 11.58 -14.18
CA GLY A 15 -24.51 10.35 -14.12
C GLY A 15 -25.36 10.12 -15.38
N ALA A 16 -25.99 11.18 -15.91
CA ALA A 16 -26.73 11.10 -17.17
C ALA A 16 -25.81 10.87 -18.38
N GLN A 17 -24.57 11.38 -18.36
CA GLN A 17 -23.59 11.17 -19.42
C GLN A 17 -23.06 9.74 -19.41
N GLU A 18 -22.78 9.17 -18.23
CA GLU A 18 -22.33 7.77 -18.07
C GLU A 18 -23.44 6.79 -18.46
N LEU A 19 -24.71 7.00 -18.06
CA LEU A 19 -25.83 6.14 -18.49
C LEU A 19 -26.04 6.11 -20.01
N ARG A 20 -25.68 7.19 -20.71
CA ARG A 20 -25.89 7.30 -22.17
C ARG A 20 -24.71 6.78 -22.97
N ASN A 21 -23.49 6.86 -22.44
CA ASN A 21 -22.27 6.65 -23.21
C ASN A 21 -21.28 5.66 -22.56
N GLY A 22 -21.63 5.13 -21.37
CA GLY A 22 -20.74 4.34 -20.53
C GLY A 22 -19.80 5.17 -19.65
N PRO A 23 -19.21 4.56 -18.61
CA PRO A 23 -18.23 5.22 -17.75
C PRO A 23 -16.91 5.47 -18.51
N PRO A 24 -16.05 6.37 -17.99
CA PRO A 24 -14.69 6.52 -18.51
C PRO A 24 -13.94 5.18 -18.52
N PRO A 25 -13.08 4.92 -19.52
CA PRO A 25 -12.32 3.68 -19.58
C PRO A 25 -11.54 3.41 -18.30
N ARG A 26 -11.58 2.16 -17.84
CA ARG A 26 -10.77 1.73 -16.70
C ARG A 26 -9.29 1.95 -17.02
N SER A 27 -8.64 2.69 -16.14
CA SER A 27 -7.20 2.96 -16.20
C SER A 27 -6.60 2.66 -14.84
N PRO A 28 -5.34 2.18 -14.78
CA PRO A 28 -4.60 2.20 -13.53
C PRO A 28 -4.66 3.60 -12.94
N ALA A 29 -4.89 3.70 -11.63
CA ALA A 29 -4.71 4.95 -10.92
C ALA A 29 -3.25 5.37 -11.14
N ARG A 30 -3.02 6.40 -11.96
CA ARG A 30 -1.65 6.89 -12.17
C ARG A 30 -1.13 7.35 -10.81
N VAL A 31 0.10 6.97 -10.47
CA VAL A 31 0.84 7.54 -9.33
C VAL A 31 1.18 9.01 -9.62
N ARG A 32 0.16 9.86 -9.77
CA ARG A 32 0.27 11.32 -9.87
C ARG A 32 0.65 11.95 -8.52
N ALA A 33 0.75 11.11 -7.49
CA ALA A 33 0.90 11.45 -6.09
C ALA A 33 2.30 11.09 -5.52
N ARG A 34 3.36 10.95 -6.34
CA ARG A 34 4.70 10.61 -5.82
C ARG A 34 5.17 11.54 -4.69
N SER A 35 4.92 12.84 -4.83
CA SER A 35 5.22 13.84 -3.79
C SER A 35 4.41 13.60 -2.51
N LEU A 36 3.16 13.12 -2.64
CA LEU A 36 2.33 12.74 -1.50
C LEU A 36 2.86 11.47 -0.83
N ILE A 37 3.24 10.44 -1.61
CA ILE A 37 3.84 9.21 -1.07
C ILE A 37 5.11 9.54 -0.29
N LYS A 38 6.00 10.37 -0.84
CA LYS A 38 7.23 10.79 -0.13
C LYS A 38 6.94 11.58 1.15
N ALA A 39 5.76 12.19 1.28
CA ALA A 39 5.33 12.90 2.48
C ALA A 39 4.64 12.02 3.53
N MET A 40 4.25 10.79 3.20
CA MET A 40 3.51 9.90 4.11
C MET A 40 4.40 9.34 5.21
N THR A 41 3.90 9.26 6.45
CA THR A 41 4.59 8.53 7.53
C THR A 41 4.67 7.04 7.24
N ILE A 42 5.56 6.30 7.92
CA ILE A 42 5.65 4.83 7.75
C ILE A 42 4.31 4.18 8.13
N GLU A 43 3.68 4.65 9.20
CA GLU A 43 2.35 4.22 9.63
C GLU A 43 1.31 4.38 8.51
N GLN A 44 1.20 5.57 7.92
CA GLN A 44 0.27 5.83 6.83
C GLN A 44 0.52 4.91 5.63
N VAL A 45 1.79 4.63 5.31
CA VAL A 45 2.11 3.70 4.23
C VAL A 45 1.64 2.29 4.58
N PHE A 46 1.93 1.78 5.78
CA PHE A 46 1.45 0.46 6.20
C PHE A 46 -0.08 0.37 6.25
N ASP A 47 -0.78 1.42 6.70
CA ASP A 47 -2.23 1.48 6.68
C ASP A 47 -2.78 1.44 5.25
N THR A 48 -2.18 2.19 4.32
CA THR A 48 -2.61 2.13 2.90
C THR A 48 -2.37 0.76 2.28
N LEU A 49 -1.31 0.05 2.66
CA LEU A 49 -1.08 -1.33 2.24
C LEU A 49 -2.12 -2.27 2.86
N ALA A 50 -2.49 -2.06 4.13
CA ALA A 50 -3.51 -2.86 4.79
C ALA A 50 -4.89 -2.74 4.13
N VAL A 51 -5.28 -1.54 3.69
CA VAL A 51 -6.53 -1.30 2.94
C VAL A 51 -6.55 -2.03 1.59
N ARG A 52 -5.38 -2.27 1.00
CA ARG A 52 -5.25 -2.99 -0.28
C ARG A 52 -5.24 -4.51 -0.12
N ALA A 53 -5.26 -5.05 1.08
CA ALA A 53 -5.16 -6.49 1.29
C ALA A 53 -6.39 -7.23 0.73
N MET A 54 -6.14 -8.24 -0.11
CA MET A 54 -7.15 -9.21 -0.56
C MET A 54 -7.38 -10.24 0.55
N SER A 55 -8.27 -9.92 1.49
CA SER A 55 -8.54 -10.70 2.71
C SER A 55 -8.88 -12.18 2.46
N GLU A 56 -9.53 -12.46 1.34
CA GLU A 56 -9.92 -13.78 0.86
C GLU A 56 -8.70 -14.70 0.65
N ASN A 57 -7.58 -14.13 0.18
CA ASN A 57 -6.34 -14.85 -0.10
C ASN A 57 -5.47 -15.03 1.16
N LEU A 58 -5.80 -14.34 2.26
CA LEU A 58 -5.06 -14.37 3.53
C LEU A 58 -5.63 -15.36 4.56
N GLY A 59 -6.48 -16.29 4.11
CA GLY A 59 -7.05 -17.32 4.99
C GLY A 59 -5.98 -18.21 5.60
N GLY A 60 -5.97 -18.33 6.93
CA GLY A 60 -5.01 -19.18 7.66
C GLY A 60 -3.57 -18.66 7.71
N VAL A 61 -3.31 -17.48 7.13
CA VAL A 61 -1.99 -16.84 7.16
C VAL A 61 -1.80 -16.12 8.49
N ALA A 62 -0.74 -16.46 9.20
CA ALA A 62 -0.31 -15.81 10.44
C ALA A 62 1.22 -15.63 10.39
N ILE A 63 1.67 -14.45 9.98
CA ILE A 63 3.10 -14.15 9.80
C ILE A 63 3.42 -12.74 10.31
N ALA A 64 4.69 -12.52 10.67
CA ALA A 64 5.21 -11.22 11.04
C ALA A 64 6.60 -11.02 10.44
N ILE A 65 6.85 -9.79 10.00
CA ILE A 65 8.12 -9.32 9.46
C ILE A 65 8.55 -8.12 10.31
N ASN A 66 9.79 -8.14 10.77
CA ASN A 66 10.41 -6.99 11.40
C ASN A 66 10.96 -6.06 10.33
N TRP A 67 10.85 -4.76 10.55
CA TRP A 67 11.42 -3.71 9.70
C TRP A 67 12.33 -2.85 10.56
N THR A 68 13.51 -2.55 10.02
CA THR A 68 14.49 -1.62 10.60
C THR A 68 14.72 -0.51 9.60
N PHE A 69 14.34 0.72 9.97
CA PHE A 69 14.57 1.91 9.16
C PHE A 69 15.93 2.52 9.53
N THR A 70 16.92 2.32 8.66
CA THR A 70 18.35 2.58 8.96
C THR A 70 18.70 4.07 9.08
N ASP A 71 17.86 4.94 8.53
CA ASP A 71 17.96 6.40 8.60
C ASP A 71 17.11 7.01 9.74
N MET A 72 16.44 6.17 10.54
CA MET A 72 15.53 6.57 11.62
C MET A 72 16.04 6.18 13.01
N VAL A 73 17.34 5.94 13.16
CA VAL A 73 17.97 5.53 14.42
C VAL A 73 17.67 6.53 15.54
N ASN A 74 17.34 6.03 16.73
CA ASN A 74 16.91 6.81 17.91
C ASN A 74 15.56 7.54 17.76
N THR A 75 14.75 7.16 16.78
CA THR A 75 13.37 7.64 16.65
C THR A 75 12.39 6.48 16.94
N PRO A 76 11.12 6.76 17.26
CA PRO A 76 10.10 5.71 17.36
C PRO A 76 9.95 4.89 16.07
N ASP A 77 10.30 5.49 14.93
CA ASP A 77 10.18 4.88 13.60
C ASP A 77 11.34 3.96 13.21
N GLU A 78 12.36 3.80 14.07
CA GLU A 78 13.49 2.90 13.81
C GLU A 78 13.04 1.45 13.58
N LYS A 79 12.05 0.99 14.35
CA LYS A 79 11.65 -0.42 14.39
C LYS A 79 10.16 -0.57 14.21
N TRP A 80 9.78 -1.49 13.34
CA TRP A 80 8.40 -1.79 13.06
C TRP A 80 8.18 -3.30 12.95
N ILE A 81 6.96 -3.74 13.26
CA ILE A 81 6.45 -5.05 12.88
C ILE A 81 5.37 -4.81 11.83
N LEU A 82 5.42 -5.55 10.73
CA LEU A 82 4.32 -5.67 9.78
C LEU A 82 3.94 -7.14 9.69
N GLY A 83 2.67 -7.47 9.81
CA GLY A 83 2.24 -8.86 9.79
C GLY A 83 0.82 -9.04 9.27
N VAL A 84 0.44 -10.30 9.09
CA VAL A 84 -0.92 -10.70 8.77
C VAL A 84 -1.42 -11.59 9.89
N SER A 85 -2.63 -11.34 10.37
CA SER A 85 -3.36 -12.23 11.27
C SER A 85 -4.86 -12.04 11.05
N ASN A 86 -5.64 -13.12 11.14
CA ASN A 86 -7.09 -13.08 10.95
C ASN A 86 -7.54 -12.37 9.65
N ARG A 87 -6.79 -12.58 8.55
CA ARG A 87 -7.02 -11.92 7.24
C ARG A 87 -6.84 -10.40 7.24
N THR A 88 -6.11 -9.84 8.20
CA THR A 88 -5.85 -8.42 8.32
C THR A 88 -4.36 -8.16 8.40
N ILE A 89 -3.87 -7.19 7.63
CA ILE A 89 -2.52 -6.66 7.80
C ILE A 89 -2.53 -5.73 9.02
N PHE A 90 -1.55 -5.90 9.91
CA PHE A 90 -1.34 -5.02 11.06
C PHE A 90 0.09 -4.50 11.06
N ALA A 91 0.28 -3.30 11.62
CA ALA A 91 1.58 -2.73 11.88
C ALA A 91 1.74 -2.40 13.37
N THR A 92 2.96 -2.43 13.88
CA THR A 92 3.27 -1.97 15.25
C THR A 92 4.61 -1.26 15.28
N GLN A 93 4.60 -0.01 15.73
CA GLN A 93 5.78 0.84 15.88
C GLN A 93 6.61 0.50 17.12
N GLY A 94 7.90 0.82 17.06
CA GLY A 94 8.80 0.94 18.21
C GLY A 94 9.38 -0.38 18.72
N ARG A 95 9.11 -1.51 18.06
CA ARG A 95 9.59 -2.82 18.50
C ARG A 95 9.74 -3.82 17.36
N HIS A 96 10.41 -4.92 17.68
CA HIS A 96 10.48 -6.13 16.85
C HIS A 96 9.81 -7.30 17.58
N ASN A 97 9.31 -8.26 16.80
CA ASN A 97 8.83 -9.54 17.28
C ASN A 97 9.95 -10.58 17.18
N LYS A 98 10.25 -11.26 18.29
CA LYS A 98 11.26 -12.34 18.34
C LYS A 98 10.90 -13.56 17.49
N SER A 99 9.60 -13.74 17.20
CA SER A 99 9.08 -14.83 16.38
C SER A 99 8.75 -14.39 14.94
N ALA A 100 9.24 -13.23 14.51
CA ALA A 100 9.10 -12.81 13.12
C ALA A 100 9.87 -13.76 12.19
N SER A 101 9.30 -14.04 11.03
CA SER A 101 9.90 -14.95 10.05
C SER A 101 11.09 -14.32 9.31
N ALA A 102 11.11 -12.99 9.24
CA ALA A 102 12.20 -12.22 8.62
C ALA A 102 12.35 -10.84 9.26
N THR A 103 13.54 -10.26 9.10
CA THR A 103 13.86 -8.88 9.42
C THR A 103 14.40 -8.18 8.18
N ILE A 104 13.78 -7.07 7.79
CA ILE A 104 14.18 -6.25 6.64
C ILE A 104 14.86 -4.99 7.17
N SER A 105 16.03 -4.65 6.63
CA SER A 105 16.69 -3.37 6.90
C SER A 105 16.75 -2.54 5.62
N VAL A 106 16.24 -1.32 5.69
CA VAL A 106 16.05 -0.42 4.54
C VAL A 106 16.02 1.03 5.05
N SER A 107 16.39 2.03 4.25
CA SER A 107 16.12 3.43 4.62
C SER A 107 14.66 3.79 4.34
N ARG A 108 14.09 4.74 5.07
CA ARG A 108 12.73 5.21 4.82
C ARG A 108 12.58 5.78 3.42
N ASP A 109 13.53 6.57 2.93
CA ASP A 109 13.44 7.13 1.59
C ASP A 109 13.40 6.01 0.53
N LEU A 110 14.26 4.99 0.63
CA LEU A 110 14.26 3.86 -0.30
C LEU A 110 12.97 3.05 -0.23
N PHE A 111 12.44 2.83 0.98
CA PHE A 111 11.13 2.20 1.16
C PHE A 111 10.04 2.98 0.42
N LEU A 112 10.00 4.31 0.55
CA LEU A 112 9.03 5.15 -0.15
C LEU A 112 9.23 5.14 -1.67
N GLU A 113 10.46 5.01 -2.16
CA GLU A 113 10.75 4.87 -3.59
C GLU A 113 10.25 3.55 -4.18
N VAL A 114 10.36 2.45 -3.40
CA VAL A 114 9.75 1.16 -3.76
C VAL A 114 8.23 1.26 -3.78
N ILE A 115 7.62 1.89 -2.78
CA ILE A 115 6.15 2.09 -2.72
C ILE A 115 5.67 3.01 -3.85
N ALA A 116 6.47 4.00 -4.23
CA ALA A 116 6.22 4.85 -5.38
C ALA A 116 6.50 4.17 -6.74
N GLN A 117 6.88 2.89 -6.74
CA GLN A 117 7.22 2.08 -7.92
C GLN A 117 8.34 2.71 -8.78
N THR A 118 9.30 3.39 -8.13
CA THR A 118 10.50 3.93 -8.78
C THR A 118 11.59 2.87 -8.91
N THR A 119 11.62 1.96 -7.95
CA THR A 119 12.48 0.77 -7.90
C THR A 119 11.69 -0.40 -7.29
N THR A 120 12.30 -1.57 -7.17
CA THR A 120 11.69 -2.76 -6.57
C THR A 120 12.55 -3.30 -5.43
N PHE A 121 11.95 -3.99 -4.46
CA PHE A 121 12.73 -4.67 -3.42
C PHE A 121 13.75 -5.65 -4.02
N VAL A 122 13.40 -6.36 -5.10
CA VAL A 122 14.31 -7.31 -5.76
C VAL A 122 15.57 -6.61 -6.26
N ASP A 123 15.42 -5.48 -6.95
CA ASP A 123 16.55 -4.72 -7.49
C ASP A 123 17.43 -4.15 -6.36
N GLU A 124 16.82 -3.67 -5.29
CA GLU A 124 17.54 -3.07 -4.16
C GLU A 124 18.24 -4.13 -3.28
N ILE A 125 17.68 -5.34 -3.17
CA ILE A 125 18.36 -6.47 -2.55
C ILE A 125 19.59 -6.87 -3.37
N GLN A 126 19.48 -6.92 -4.71
CA GLN A 126 20.62 -7.25 -5.58
C GLN A 126 21.73 -6.20 -5.50
N LYS A 127 21.37 -4.92 -5.30
CA LYS A 127 22.33 -3.82 -5.06
C LYS A 127 22.93 -3.82 -3.66
N GLY A 128 22.36 -4.59 -2.72
CA GLY A 128 22.77 -4.62 -1.31
C GLY A 128 22.32 -3.41 -0.49
N THR A 129 21.40 -2.58 -1.01
CA THR A 129 20.82 -1.43 -0.31
C THR A 129 19.67 -1.82 0.61
N VAL A 130 19.05 -2.98 0.37
CA VAL A 130 18.10 -3.64 1.26
C VAL A 130 18.69 -4.97 1.72
N THR A 131 18.64 -5.24 3.01
CA THR A 131 19.02 -6.55 3.55
C THR A 131 17.82 -7.26 4.15
N ILE A 132 17.80 -8.59 4.00
CA ILE A 132 16.79 -9.46 4.60
C ILE A 132 17.52 -10.55 5.38
N ASP A 133 17.20 -10.66 6.66
CA ASP A 133 17.57 -11.78 7.51
C ASP A 133 16.34 -12.67 7.74
N GLY A 134 16.49 -13.99 7.66
CA GLY A 134 15.38 -14.95 7.74
C GLY A 134 14.74 -15.32 6.38
N ASP A 135 13.46 -15.69 6.40
CA ASP A 135 12.75 -16.19 5.22
C ASP A 135 12.18 -15.07 4.36
N ALA A 136 12.83 -14.76 3.23
CA ALA A 136 12.39 -13.71 2.31
C ALA A 136 11.04 -14.01 1.61
N THR A 137 10.59 -15.27 1.58
CA THR A 137 9.36 -15.63 0.85
C THR A 137 8.09 -15.07 1.50
N VAL A 138 8.14 -14.75 2.80
CA VAL A 138 7.01 -14.13 3.53
C VAL A 138 6.65 -12.74 3.01
N MET A 139 7.57 -12.03 2.35
CA MET A 139 7.26 -10.79 1.65
C MET A 139 6.24 -10.99 0.54
N LEU A 140 6.35 -12.09 -0.22
CA LEU A 140 5.40 -12.42 -1.28
C LEU A 140 4.02 -12.75 -0.70
N GLN A 141 3.97 -13.32 0.50
CA GLN A 141 2.69 -13.61 1.17
C GLN A 141 1.95 -12.34 1.61
N ILE A 142 2.66 -11.25 1.94
CA ILE A 142 2.02 -9.97 2.26
C ILE A 142 1.78 -9.16 0.98
N PHE A 143 2.85 -8.83 0.25
CA PHE A 143 2.78 -7.88 -0.87
C PHE A 143 2.18 -8.48 -2.15
N GLY A 144 2.25 -9.80 -2.33
CA GLY A 144 1.60 -10.49 -3.44
C GLY A 144 0.08 -10.59 -3.29
N ASN A 145 -0.45 -10.30 -2.09
CA ASN A 145 -1.88 -10.31 -1.80
C ASN A 145 -2.48 -8.90 -1.69
N LEU A 146 -1.88 -7.93 -2.39
CA LEU A 146 -2.39 -6.56 -2.48
C LEU A 146 -3.13 -6.32 -3.80
N ASP A 147 -4.33 -5.77 -3.69
CA ASP A 147 -5.14 -5.37 -4.84
C ASP A 147 -4.61 -4.07 -5.50
N ASN A 148 -4.98 -3.87 -6.75
CA ASN A 148 -4.71 -2.67 -7.53
C ASN A 148 -6.02 -1.97 -7.89
N PHE A 149 -6.27 -0.81 -7.29
CA PHE A 149 -7.46 -0.03 -7.60
C PHE A 149 -7.36 0.65 -8.97
N SER A 150 -8.36 0.43 -9.81
CA SER A 150 -8.52 1.13 -11.10
C SER A 150 -9.49 2.31 -10.97
N THR A 151 -9.18 3.43 -11.61
CA THR A 151 -10.15 4.51 -11.81
C THR A 151 -11.15 4.15 -12.91
N GLY A 152 -12.30 4.81 -12.95
CA GLY A 152 -13.32 4.57 -13.99
C GLY A 152 -14.14 3.30 -13.73
N PHE A 153 -14.33 2.93 -12.46
CA PHE A 153 -15.34 1.93 -12.09
C PHE A 153 -16.74 2.52 -12.30
N ALA A 154 -17.71 1.67 -12.64
CA ALA A 154 -19.09 2.08 -12.85
C ALA A 154 -19.69 2.61 -11.54
N ILE A 155 -20.39 3.74 -11.62
CA ILE A 155 -21.07 4.37 -10.46
C ILE A 155 -22.58 4.24 -10.60
N VAL A 156 -23.12 4.48 -11.80
CA VAL A 156 -24.56 4.50 -12.08
C VAL A 156 -25.13 3.15 -12.54
N GLU A 157 -24.26 2.17 -12.77
CA GLU A 157 -24.59 0.81 -13.20
C GLU A 157 -23.74 -0.20 -12.40
N PRO A 158 -24.22 -1.46 -12.19
CA PRO A 158 -23.44 -2.51 -11.51
C PRO A 158 -22.14 -2.91 -12.22
#